data_AF-A0A1Y4HF00-F1
#
_entry.id   AF-A0A1Y4HF00-F1
#
_cell.length_a   1.000
_cell.length_b   1.000
_cell.length_c   1.000
_cell.angle_alpha   90.00
_cell.angle_beta   90.00
_cell.angle_gamma   90.00
#
_symmetry.space_group_name_H-M   'P 1'
#
loop_
_entity.id
_entity.type
_entity.pdbx_description
1 polymer ?
#
loop_
_entity_poly.entity_id
_entity_poly.type
_entity_poly.pdbx_seq_one_letter_code
_entity_poly.pdbx_strand_id
1 'polypeptide(L)'
;MAGCAVSNVGLKDVIKNIMEMDVPELVFLRSFTQHPSSVLIMRRYNELVASNPDLQDIVTAFAVYPALKWAQKAEDIDAVMARVCSSDANAQRLINVQKALSDVTGYEPKLMLNNRKRYFEASRKLTWRLEHLVEQIRDFPGEGEIYANILGIMLGDTTADVSKYMTNQYAKAAMELAYDCAGKEIDGLVDDVLTGIVQSDDEMSLIYHNIDILLREYNRILWHTQNSDDRAMRLLACESEEEMLKITEHDEKYRQAYLIVEYIKLINGAIEMVKTFPVNGQEYYDIIRTVIELKPKRISDEAAAERVGMSTYSFSVKKRRALSVLSTILWGCDGDTFVRFLTDKA
;
A
#
# COMPACT_ATOMS: atom_id res chain seq x y z
N MET A 1 -16.05 -36.28 49.64
CA MET A 1 -16.27 -34.86 49.26
C MET A 1 -15.00 -34.09 49.56
N ALA A 2 -14.14 -33.91 48.57
CA ALA A 2 -13.01 -32.99 48.65
C ALA A 2 -13.24 -31.94 47.56
N GLY A 3 -13.66 -30.74 47.96
CA GLY A 3 -13.88 -29.61 47.07
C GLY A 3 -12.53 -29.04 46.64
N CYS A 4 -12.25 -29.13 45.34
CA CYS A 4 -11.09 -28.48 44.73
C CYS A 4 -11.41 -26.98 44.65
N ALA A 5 -10.81 -26.19 45.53
CA ALA A 5 -10.81 -24.73 45.41
C ALA A 5 -9.88 -24.36 44.25
N VAL A 6 -10.47 -24.13 43.07
CA VAL A 6 -9.75 -23.54 41.94
C VAL A 6 -9.47 -22.08 42.31
N SER A 7 -8.21 -21.81 42.63
CA SER A 7 -7.69 -20.48 42.93
C SER A 7 -7.97 -19.52 41.77
N ASN A 8 -8.64 -18.41 42.07
CA ASN A 8 -9.09 -17.37 41.14
C ASN A 8 -7.93 -16.46 40.66
N VAL A 9 -6.77 -17.06 40.35
CA VAL A 9 -5.50 -16.40 39.99
C VAL A 9 -5.35 -16.24 38.47
N GLY A 10 -6.28 -16.77 37.65
CA GLY A 10 -6.05 -16.90 36.22
C GLY A 10 -6.37 -15.69 35.32
N LEU A 11 -7.16 -14.71 35.76
CA LEU A 11 -7.67 -13.67 34.84
C LEU A 11 -7.12 -12.26 35.13
N LYS A 12 -7.02 -11.89 36.41
CA LYS A 12 -6.47 -10.58 36.79
C LYS A 12 -4.98 -10.47 36.48
N ASP A 13 -4.22 -11.53 36.72
CA ASP A 13 -2.79 -11.56 36.42
C ASP A 13 -2.54 -11.66 34.91
N VAL A 14 -3.44 -12.27 34.15
CA VAL A 14 -3.37 -12.28 32.68
C VAL A 14 -3.72 -10.90 32.10
N ILE A 15 -4.76 -10.23 32.58
CA ILE A 15 -5.10 -8.86 32.17
C ILE A 15 -3.98 -7.90 32.56
N LYS A 16 -3.45 -8.03 33.78
CA LYS A 16 -2.30 -7.24 34.25
C LYS A 16 -1.07 -7.50 33.38
N ASN A 17 -0.74 -8.74 33.06
CA ASN A 17 0.35 -9.07 32.15
C ASN A 17 0.11 -8.60 30.71
N ILE A 18 -1.13 -8.56 30.21
CA ILE A 18 -1.46 -7.98 28.89
C ILE A 18 -1.29 -6.46 28.91
N MET A 19 -1.64 -5.80 30.03
CA MET A 19 -1.46 -4.36 30.21
C MET A 19 -0.01 -3.98 30.55
N GLU A 20 0.78 -4.91 31.09
CA GLU A 20 2.22 -4.80 31.42
C GLU A 20 3.11 -5.42 30.34
N MET A 21 2.54 -5.95 29.25
CA MET A 21 3.32 -6.29 28.07
C MET A 21 3.84 -4.98 27.52
N ASP A 22 5.14 -4.75 27.67
CA ASP A 22 5.88 -3.69 27.00
C ASP A 22 5.44 -3.68 25.53
N VAL A 23 4.57 -2.72 25.19
CA VAL A 23 4.29 -2.42 23.78
C VAL A 23 5.65 -2.09 23.20
N PRO A 24 6.17 -2.86 22.23
CA PRO A 24 7.50 -2.64 21.71
C PRO A 24 7.63 -1.17 21.32
N GLU A 25 8.61 -0.49 21.90
CA GLU A 25 8.83 0.93 21.64
C GLU A 25 8.93 1.14 20.12
N LEU A 26 8.13 2.06 19.58
CA LEU A 26 8.05 2.31 18.15
C LEU A 26 9.37 2.95 17.70
N VAL A 27 10.30 2.13 17.19
CA VAL A 27 11.60 2.60 16.70
C VAL A 27 11.60 2.58 15.18
N PHE A 28 11.69 3.75 14.58
CA PHE A 28 11.84 3.89 13.15
C PHE A 28 13.30 3.67 12.71
N LEU A 29 13.51 2.68 11.85
CA LEU A 29 14.80 2.23 11.32
C LEU A 29 15.04 2.67 9.87
N ARG A 30 13.98 3.09 9.18
CA ARG A 30 14.01 3.50 7.76
C ARG A 30 13.22 4.78 7.55
N SER A 31 13.41 5.39 6.40
CA SER A 31 12.76 6.64 5.98
C SER A 31 12.11 6.44 4.62
N PHE A 32 10.95 7.05 4.39
CA PHE A 32 10.38 7.22 3.05
C PHE A 32 10.79 8.54 2.36
N THR A 33 11.36 9.50 3.10
CA THR A 33 11.94 10.71 2.52
C THR A 33 13.31 10.43 1.89
N GLN A 34 13.51 10.94 0.67
CA GLN A 34 14.79 10.90 -0.04
C GLN A 34 15.69 12.11 0.27
N HIS A 35 15.27 13.00 1.16
CA HIS A 35 16.04 14.18 1.53
C HIS A 35 17.41 13.81 2.14
N PRO A 36 18.50 14.58 1.91
CA PRO A 36 19.83 14.29 2.46
C PRO A 36 19.91 14.21 4.00
N SER A 37 18.93 14.78 4.69
CA SER A 37 18.79 14.73 6.15
C SER A 37 17.90 13.57 6.64
N SER A 38 17.47 12.64 5.79
CA SER A 38 16.56 11.53 6.15
C SER A 38 17.01 10.76 7.39
N VAL A 39 18.28 10.34 7.48
CA VAL A 39 18.83 9.63 8.65
C VAL A 39 18.73 10.48 9.93
N LEU A 40 18.97 11.79 9.82
CA LEU A 40 18.86 12.71 10.95
C LEU A 40 17.39 12.88 11.38
N ILE A 41 16.47 13.02 10.41
CA ILE A 41 15.03 13.10 10.67
C ILE A 41 14.57 11.86 11.43
N MET A 42 14.94 10.66 10.99
CA MET A 42 14.57 9.42 11.68
C MET A 42 15.09 9.35 13.10
N ARG A 43 16.34 9.78 13.31
CA ARG A 43 16.90 9.87 14.66
C ARG A 43 16.09 10.84 15.53
N ARG A 44 15.66 11.98 14.99
CA ARG A 44 14.85 12.96 15.71
C ARG A 44 13.44 12.44 16.02
N TYR A 45 12.82 11.69 15.10
CA TYR A 45 11.57 10.99 15.39
C TYR A 45 11.69 10.05 16.59
N ASN A 46 12.72 9.18 16.60
CA ASN A 46 12.92 8.24 17.70
C ASN A 46 13.20 8.97 19.04
N GLU A 47 14.03 10.02 19.03
CA GLU A 47 14.31 10.81 20.23
C GLU A 47 13.07 11.53 20.77
N LEU A 48 12.20 12.02 19.88
CA LEU A 48 10.96 12.68 20.23
C LEU A 48 9.99 11.73 20.91
N VAL A 49 9.69 10.59 20.27
CA VAL A 49 8.76 9.58 20.81
C VAL A 49 9.27 9.01 22.13
N ALA A 50 10.57 8.73 22.25
CA ALA A 50 11.15 8.24 23.51
C ALA A 50 11.06 9.30 24.64
N SER A 51 11.14 10.59 24.31
CA SER A 51 11.05 11.68 25.30
C SER A 51 9.62 12.08 25.66
N ASN A 52 8.69 11.91 24.73
CA ASN A 52 7.29 12.25 24.87
C ASN A 52 6.43 11.30 24.02
N PRO A 53 5.90 10.22 24.63
CA PRO A 53 5.06 9.23 23.94
C PRO A 53 3.79 9.80 23.30
N ASP A 54 3.27 10.92 23.82
CA ASP A 54 2.08 11.58 23.24
C ASP A 54 2.33 12.08 21.80
N LEU A 55 3.58 12.26 21.39
CA LEU A 55 3.95 12.65 20.02
C LEU A 55 3.93 11.48 19.03
N GLN A 56 3.67 10.25 19.47
CA GLN A 56 3.83 9.06 18.62
C GLN A 56 3.01 9.13 17.34
N ASP A 57 1.74 9.51 17.41
CA ASP A 57 0.84 9.48 16.26
C ASP A 57 1.17 10.58 15.25
N ILE A 58 1.44 11.81 15.70
CA ILE A 58 1.88 12.87 14.81
C ILE A 58 3.22 12.53 14.15
N VAL A 59 4.19 11.99 14.90
CA VAL A 59 5.47 11.55 14.34
C VAL A 59 5.26 10.42 13.33
N THR A 60 4.39 9.46 13.64
CA THR A 60 4.03 8.37 12.72
C THR A 60 3.40 8.91 11.45
N ALA A 61 2.45 9.84 11.56
CA ALA A 61 1.77 10.49 10.44
C ALA A 61 2.77 11.16 9.49
N PHE A 62 3.71 11.95 10.02
CA PHE A 62 4.79 12.55 9.23
C PHE A 62 5.72 11.51 8.61
N ALA A 63 6.05 10.43 9.34
CA ALA A 63 6.95 9.39 8.86
C ALA A 63 6.35 8.57 7.69
N VAL A 64 5.04 8.25 7.75
CA VAL A 64 4.36 7.49 6.68
C VAL A 64 3.85 8.38 5.54
N TYR A 65 3.78 9.70 5.72
CA TYR A 65 3.22 10.64 4.76
C TYR A 65 3.74 10.45 3.32
N PRO A 66 5.06 10.33 3.05
CA PRO A 66 5.52 10.21 1.66
C PRO A 66 4.96 8.95 0.95
N ALA A 67 4.80 7.85 1.70
CA ALA A 67 4.21 6.62 1.17
C ALA A 67 2.69 6.75 0.98
N LEU A 68 1.98 7.40 1.91
CA LEU A 68 0.55 7.70 1.77
C LEU A 68 0.27 8.61 0.57
N LYS A 69 1.03 9.70 0.43
CA LYS A 69 0.90 10.65 -0.69
C LYS A 69 1.20 9.97 -2.03
N TRP A 70 2.18 9.07 -2.07
CA TRP A 70 2.41 8.23 -3.24
C TRP A 70 1.20 7.31 -3.53
N ALA A 71 0.67 6.63 -2.52
CA ALA A 71 -0.43 5.67 -2.67
C ALA A 71 -1.71 6.35 -3.19
N GLN A 72 -1.96 7.61 -2.83
CA GLN A 72 -3.09 8.40 -3.34
C GLN A 72 -3.10 8.58 -4.86
N LYS A 73 -1.97 8.42 -5.55
CA LYS A 73 -1.94 8.38 -7.03
C LYS A 73 -2.71 7.17 -7.59
N ALA A 74 -3.15 6.27 -6.72
CA ALA A 74 -4.02 5.16 -7.03
C ALA A 74 -5.50 5.42 -6.70
N GLU A 75 -5.87 6.49 -5.99
CA GLU A 75 -7.26 6.74 -5.56
C GLU A 75 -8.25 6.59 -6.73
N ASP A 76 -7.92 7.20 -7.86
CA ASP A 76 -8.62 7.00 -9.13
C ASP A 76 -8.24 5.65 -9.78
N ILE A 77 -9.17 4.70 -9.71
CA ILE A 77 -9.03 3.37 -10.28
C ILE A 77 -8.91 3.40 -11.81
N ASP A 78 -9.63 4.30 -12.48
CA ASP A 78 -9.64 4.39 -13.94
C ASP A 78 -8.28 4.91 -14.41
N ALA A 79 -7.71 5.89 -13.70
CA ALA A 79 -6.34 6.35 -13.94
C ALA A 79 -5.30 5.25 -13.71
N VAL A 80 -5.48 4.37 -12.72
CA VAL A 80 -4.59 3.20 -12.53
C VAL A 80 -4.73 2.23 -13.70
N MET A 81 -5.95 1.87 -14.10
CA MET A 81 -6.22 0.96 -15.20
C MET A 81 -5.73 1.50 -16.56
N ALA A 82 -5.63 2.82 -16.71
CA ALA A 82 -5.07 3.46 -17.90
C ALA A 82 -3.54 3.30 -18.02
N ARG A 83 -2.83 2.93 -16.95
CA ARG A 83 -1.37 2.72 -16.95
C ARG A 83 -0.93 1.39 -17.56
N VAL A 84 -1.82 0.66 -18.24
CA VAL A 84 -1.48 -0.61 -18.88
C VAL A 84 -0.30 -0.42 -19.82
N CYS A 85 0.68 -1.31 -19.71
CA CYS A 85 1.87 -1.29 -20.54
C CYS A 85 1.47 -1.52 -22.01
N SER A 86 1.60 -0.49 -22.84
CA SER A 86 1.22 -0.53 -24.27
C SER A 86 2.03 -1.54 -25.09
N SER A 87 3.14 -2.06 -24.55
CA SER A 87 3.97 -3.09 -25.18
C SER A 87 3.53 -4.53 -24.87
N ASP A 88 2.57 -4.74 -23.95
CA ASP A 88 2.04 -6.08 -23.66
C ASP A 88 0.93 -6.44 -24.66
N ALA A 89 1.31 -7.14 -25.73
CA ALA A 89 0.40 -7.55 -26.80
C ALA A 89 -0.77 -8.40 -26.29
N ASN A 90 -0.57 -9.20 -25.24
CA ASN A 90 -1.63 -10.03 -24.67
C ASN A 90 -2.61 -9.20 -23.84
N ALA A 91 -2.11 -8.25 -23.05
CA ALA A 91 -2.97 -7.29 -22.37
C ALA A 91 -3.81 -6.48 -23.39
N GLN A 92 -3.19 -6.03 -24.49
CA GLN A 92 -3.90 -5.29 -25.54
C GLN A 92 -4.96 -6.14 -26.23
N ARG A 93 -4.69 -7.44 -26.49
CA ARG A 93 -5.68 -8.38 -27.01
C ARG A 93 -6.89 -8.49 -26.10
N LEU A 94 -6.68 -8.69 -24.79
CA LEU A 94 -7.76 -8.79 -23.82
C LEU A 94 -8.59 -7.50 -23.73
N ILE A 95 -7.96 -6.33 -23.84
CA ILE A 95 -8.65 -5.04 -23.90
C ILE A 95 -9.53 -4.93 -25.15
N ASN A 96 -9.05 -5.41 -26.30
CA ASN A 96 -9.84 -5.40 -27.53
C ASN A 96 -11.04 -6.34 -27.43
N VAL A 97 -10.87 -7.53 -26.84
CA VAL A 97 -11.99 -8.46 -26.58
C VAL A 97 -13.02 -7.81 -25.66
N GLN A 98 -12.58 -7.13 -24.61
CA GLN A 98 -13.50 -6.43 -23.71
C GLN A 98 -14.30 -5.32 -24.41
N LYS A 99 -13.68 -4.57 -25.33
CA LYS A 99 -14.38 -3.57 -26.14
C LYS A 99 -15.48 -4.23 -27.00
N ALA A 100 -15.13 -5.31 -27.71
CA ALA A 100 -16.11 -6.07 -28.49
C ALA A 100 -17.25 -6.63 -27.62
N LEU A 101 -16.96 -7.10 -26.40
CA LEU A 101 -17.98 -7.51 -25.44
C LEU A 101 -18.91 -6.35 -25.04
N SER A 102 -18.37 -5.14 -24.84
CA SER A 102 -19.19 -3.94 -24.59
C SER A 102 -20.07 -3.62 -25.79
N ASP A 103 -19.51 -3.61 -26.99
CA ASP A 103 -20.22 -3.28 -28.23
C ASP A 103 -21.38 -4.26 -28.52
N VAL A 104 -21.17 -5.56 -28.23
CA VAL A 104 -22.17 -6.61 -28.43
C VAL A 104 -23.26 -6.59 -27.36
N THR A 105 -22.90 -6.36 -26.09
CA THR A 105 -23.84 -6.51 -24.96
C THR A 105 -24.48 -5.21 -24.52
N GLY A 106 -23.88 -4.06 -24.81
CA GLY A 106 -24.30 -2.74 -24.34
C GLY A 106 -24.07 -2.51 -22.84
N TYR A 107 -23.33 -3.39 -22.15
CA TYR A 107 -23.09 -3.31 -20.71
C TYR A 107 -21.60 -3.18 -20.38
N GLU A 108 -21.30 -2.26 -19.46
CA GLU A 108 -19.95 -2.04 -18.92
C GLU A 108 -19.94 -2.23 -17.39
N PRO A 109 -19.83 -3.48 -16.91
CA PRO A 109 -19.69 -3.77 -15.49
C PRO A 109 -18.48 -3.05 -14.88
N LYS A 110 -18.66 -2.41 -13.72
CA LYS A 110 -17.59 -1.74 -12.98
C LYS A 110 -17.12 -2.55 -11.77
N LEU A 111 -15.84 -2.43 -11.45
CA LEU A 111 -15.27 -2.96 -10.20
C LEU A 111 -15.83 -2.17 -9.00
N MET A 112 -16.41 -2.88 -8.04
CA MET A 112 -16.97 -2.28 -6.81
C MET A 112 -15.97 -2.45 -5.66
N LEU A 113 -15.02 -1.51 -5.54
CA LEU A 113 -13.98 -1.52 -4.50
C LEU A 113 -14.27 -0.47 -3.41
N ASN A 114 -15.38 -0.62 -2.68
CA ASN A 114 -15.83 0.39 -1.70
C ASN A 114 -14.84 0.58 -0.54
N ASN A 115 -14.21 -0.49 -0.05
CA ASN A 115 -13.23 -0.42 1.04
C ASN A 115 -11.98 0.35 0.60
N ARG A 116 -11.51 0.09 -0.62
CA ARG A 116 -10.43 0.85 -1.24
C ARG A 116 -10.72 2.35 -1.29
N LYS A 117 -11.94 2.74 -1.68
CA LYS A 117 -12.37 4.15 -1.70
C LYS A 117 -12.32 4.76 -0.30
N ARG A 118 -12.84 4.06 0.71
CA ARG A 118 -12.83 4.51 2.11
C ARG A 118 -11.41 4.72 2.62
N TYR A 119 -10.50 3.78 2.36
CA TYR A 119 -9.10 3.89 2.75
C TYR A 119 -8.42 5.11 2.12
N PHE A 120 -8.56 5.31 0.80
CA PHE A 120 -7.96 6.46 0.15
C PHE A 120 -8.58 7.79 0.60
N GLU A 121 -9.87 7.81 0.92
CA GLU A 121 -10.50 8.99 1.51
C GLU A 121 -9.91 9.33 2.89
N ALA A 122 -9.71 8.35 3.76
CA ALA A 122 -9.06 8.53 5.06
C ALA A 122 -7.61 9.00 4.90
N SER A 123 -6.84 8.34 4.02
CA SER A 123 -5.47 8.74 3.70
C SER A 123 -5.39 10.19 3.19
N ARG A 124 -6.31 10.60 2.31
CA ARG A 124 -6.38 11.96 1.77
C ARG A 124 -6.66 12.98 2.86
N LYS A 125 -7.57 12.71 3.79
CA LYS A 125 -7.86 13.58 4.94
C LYS A 125 -6.60 13.79 5.79
N LEU A 126 -5.90 12.71 6.13
CA LEU A 126 -4.65 12.79 6.90
C LEU A 126 -3.57 13.59 6.18
N THR A 127 -3.27 13.28 4.91
CA THR A 127 -2.22 14.01 4.18
C THR A 127 -2.56 15.48 3.97
N TRP A 128 -3.83 15.79 3.65
CA TRP A 128 -4.27 17.17 3.47
C TRP A 128 -4.13 17.95 4.78
N ARG A 129 -4.46 17.32 5.91
CA ARG A 129 -4.35 17.96 7.22
C ARG A 129 -2.90 18.28 7.59
N LEU A 130 -1.97 17.36 7.28
CA LEU A 130 -0.53 17.56 7.48
C LEU A 130 0.01 18.69 6.60
N GLU A 131 -0.36 18.74 5.31
CA GLU A 131 0.03 19.83 4.41
C GLU A 131 -0.47 21.19 4.92
N HIS A 132 -1.74 21.26 5.33
CA HIS A 132 -2.31 22.49 5.89
C HIS A 132 -1.68 22.86 7.24
N LEU A 133 -1.30 21.88 8.06
CA LEU A 133 -0.60 22.14 9.33
C LEU A 133 0.74 22.84 9.09
N VAL A 134 1.50 22.38 8.11
CA VAL A 134 2.78 23.00 7.74
C VAL A 134 2.60 24.45 7.32
N GLU A 135 1.60 24.73 6.48
CA GLU A 135 1.32 26.11 6.05
C GLU A 135 0.78 26.97 7.20
N GLN A 136 -0.05 26.42 8.09
CA GLN A 136 -0.51 27.13 9.29
C GLN A 136 0.67 27.53 10.20
N ILE A 137 1.66 26.65 10.37
CA ILE A 137 2.85 26.91 11.18
C ILE A 137 3.75 27.96 10.51
N ARG A 138 3.78 28.01 9.18
CA ARG A 138 4.57 29.00 8.43
C ARG A 138 4.19 30.43 8.82
N ASP A 139 2.90 30.67 9.08
CA ASP A 139 2.36 31.98 9.46
C ASP A 139 2.63 32.38 10.92
N PHE A 140 3.25 31.52 11.73
CA PHE A 140 3.59 31.86 13.11
C PHE A 140 4.73 32.89 13.16
N PRO A 141 4.67 33.86 14.09
CA PRO A 141 5.73 34.84 14.24
C PRO A 141 7.05 34.19 14.71
N GLY A 142 8.18 34.81 14.37
CA GLY A 142 9.50 34.36 14.79
C GLY A 142 10.01 33.20 13.93
N GLU A 143 10.11 32.00 14.50
CA GLU A 143 10.71 30.83 13.85
C GLU A 143 9.71 30.01 13.00
N GLY A 144 8.47 30.49 12.79
CA GLY A 144 7.41 29.77 12.07
C GLY A 144 7.82 29.29 10.68
N GLU A 145 8.48 30.16 9.89
CA GLU A 145 8.98 29.78 8.56
C GLU A 145 10.04 28.67 8.62
N ILE A 146 10.94 28.71 9.61
CA ILE A 146 11.96 27.67 9.82
C ILE A 146 11.29 26.35 10.21
N TYR A 147 10.32 26.38 11.11
CA TYR A 147 9.58 25.20 11.53
C TYR A 147 8.80 24.58 10.38
N ALA A 148 8.09 25.39 9.59
CA ALA A 148 7.38 24.93 8.40
C ALA A 148 8.31 24.28 7.39
N ASN A 149 9.49 24.87 7.14
CA ASN A 149 10.47 24.28 6.22
C ASN A 149 11.01 22.93 6.75
N ILE A 150 11.22 22.79 8.07
CA ILE A 150 11.65 21.52 8.68
C ILE A 150 10.55 20.46 8.60
N LEU A 151 9.31 20.83 8.88
CA LEU A 151 8.17 19.92 8.74
C LEU A 151 7.93 19.56 7.26
N GLY A 152 8.19 20.49 6.33
CA GLY A 152 8.17 20.25 4.89
C GLY A 152 9.16 19.16 4.47
N ILE A 153 10.43 19.24 4.88
CA ILE A 153 11.40 18.18 4.55
C ILE A 153 11.05 16.82 5.19
N MET A 154 10.36 16.85 6.34
CA MET A 154 9.82 15.67 7.01
C MET A 154 8.68 15.02 6.21
N LEU A 155 7.82 15.83 5.57
CA LEU A 155 6.84 15.40 4.56
C LEU A 155 7.48 15.00 3.22
N GLY A 156 8.79 15.19 3.05
CA GLY A 156 9.53 14.81 1.85
C GLY A 156 9.67 15.93 0.80
N ASP A 157 9.44 17.19 1.17
CA ASP A 157 9.84 18.32 0.33
C ASP A 157 11.37 18.35 0.20
N THR A 158 11.86 18.20 -1.03
CA THR A 158 13.29 18.22 -1.33
C THR A 158 13.79 19.60 -1.77
N THR A 159 12.92 20.59 -1.86
CA THR A 159 13.22 21.93 -2.37
C THR A 159 13.56 22.93 -1.27
N ALA A 160 13.15 22.67 -0.03
CA ALA A 160 13.41 23.56 1.09
C ALA A 160 14.91 23.64 1.42
N ASP A 161 15.45 24.86 1.53
CA ASP A 161 16.84 25.12 1.89
C ASP A 161 17.04 25.00 3.42
N VAL A 162 17.07 23.76 3.91
CA VAL A 162 17.23 23.44 5.33
C VAL A 162 18.52 22.65 5.56
N SER A 163 19.46 23.26 6.25
CA SER A 163 20.71 22.59 6.62
C SER A 163 20.51 21.52 7.70
N LYS A 164 21.45 20.58 7.80
CA LYS A 164 21.48 19.59 8.89
C LYS A 164 21.54 20.25 10.26
N TYR A 165 22.24 21.39 10.38
CA TYR A 165 22.31 22.17 11.62
C TYR A 165 20.93 22.70 12.03
N MET A 166 20.20 23.32 11.08
CA MET A 166 18.85 23.83 11.31
C MET A 166 17.88 22.71 11.69
N THR A 167 17.92 21.59 10.96
CA THR A 167 17.13 20.39 11.28
C THR A 167 17.43 19.93 12.71
N ASN A 168 18.71 19.88 13.09
CA ASN A 168 19.13 19.39 14.39
C ASN A 168 18.72 20.32 15.55
N GLN A 169 18.68 21.62 15.30
CA GLN A 169 18.34 22.64 16.31
C GLN A 169 16.83 22.74 16.52
N TYR A 170 16.04 22.73 15.44
CA TYR A 170 14.64 23.15 15.48
C TYR A 170 13.61 22.03 15.25
N ALA A 171 14.02 20.82 14.82
CA ALA A 171 13.07 19.72 14.57
C ALA A 171 12.21 19.36 15.78
N LYS A 172 12.77 19.43 16.99
CA LYS A 172 12.01 19.15 18.21
C LYS A 172 10.91 20.18 18.44
N ALA A 173 11.28 21.46 18.48
CA ALA A 173 10.34 22.56 18.69
C ALA A 173 9.27 22.61 17.58
N ALA A 174 9.66 22.36 16.32
CA ALA A 174 8.72 22.31 15.21
C ALA A 174 7.67 21.20 15.37
N MET A 175 8.07 19.99 15.81
CA MET A 175 7.14 18.88 16.02
C MET A 175 6.25 19.09 17.25
N GLU A 176 6.80 19.64 18.34
CA GLU A 176 6.00 20.00 19.53
C GLU A 176 4.94 21.05 19.18
N LEU A 177 5.30 22.08 18.41
CA LEU A 177 4.34 23.07 17.92
C LEU A 177 3.27 22.44 17.00
N ALA A 178 3.68 21.52 16.12
CA ALA A 178 2.75 20.79 15.26
C ALA A 178 1.73 19.98 16.07
N TYR A 179 2.19 19.33 17.13
CA TYR A 179 1.34 18.60 18.06
C TYR A 179 0.39 19.53 18.84
N ASP A 180 0.89 20.66 19.34
CA ASP A 180 0.05 21.63 20.03
C ASP A 180 -1.07 22.20 19.13
N CYS A 181 -0.77 22.36 17.83
CA CYS A 181 -1.73 22.86 16.86
C CYS A 181 -2.78 21.81 16.43
N ALA A 182 -2.41 20.55 16.31
CA ALA A 182 -3.22 19.56 15.60
C ALA A 182 -3.13 18.10 16.11
N GLY A 183 -2.38 17.83 17.17
CA GLY A 183 -2.09 16.47 17.65
C GLY A 183 -3.34 15.61 17.78
N LYS A 184 -4.30 16.04 18.61
CA LYS A 184 -5.57 15.32 18.83
C LYS A 184 -6.39 15.03 17.58
N GLU A 185 -6.35 15.94 16.60
CA GLU A 185 -7.04 15.73 15.32
C GLU A 185 -6.30 14.69 14.47
N ILE A 186 -4.97 14.76 14.47
CA ILE A 186 -4.11 13.82 13.77
C ILE A 186 -4.22 12.42 14.38
N ASP A 187 -4.30 12.27 15.71
CA ASP A 187 -4.46 10.98 16.37
C ASP A 187 -5.68 10.22 15.80
N GLY A 188 -6.84 10.88 15.73
CA GLY A 188 -8.04 10.29 15.14
C GLY A 188 -7.92 9.95 13.65
N LEU A 189 -7.21 10.78 12.87
CA LEU A 189 -6.96 10.50 11.45
C LEU A 189 -5.94 9.38 11.24
N VAL A 190 -4.97 9.24 12.13
CA VAL A 190 -4.00 8.13 12.15
C VAL A 190 -4.73 6.85 12.48
N ASP A 191 -5.61 6.83 13.48
CA ASP A 191 -6.45 5.68 13.81
C ASP A 191 -7.29 5.24 12.61
N ASP A 192 -7.95 6.17 11.90
CA ASP A 192 -8.75 5.87 10.70
C ASP A 192 -7.92 5.21 9.58
N VAL A 193 -6.64 5.57 9.44
CA VAL A 193 -5.73 5.05 8.40
C VAL A 193 -5.04 3.75 8.82
N LEU A 194 -4.63 3.63 10.09
CA LEU A 194 -3.85 2.51 10.62
C LEU A 194 -4.73 1.36 11.11
N THR A 195 -5.79 1.61 11.85
CA THR A 195 -6.67 0.53 12.31
C THR A 195 -7.61 0.05 11.21
N GLY A 196 -7.76 0.88 10.16
CA GLY A 196 -8.78 0.71 9.15
C GLY A 196 -10.17 0.80 9.76
N ILE A 197 -11.17 1.13 8.96
CA ILE A 197 -12.55 0.94 9.37
C ILE A 197 -12.78 -0.59 9.46
N VAL A 198 -12.47 -1.20 10.61
CA VAL A 198 -12.61 -2.64 10.84
C VAL A 198 -14.08 -3.03 10.70
N GLN A 199 -14.45 -3.76 9.64
CA GLN A 199 -15.74 -4.46 9.56
C GLN A 199 -15.63 -5.85 8.91
N SER A 200 -16.10 -6.84 9.70
CA SER A 200 -16.39 -8.27 9.48
C SER A 200 -15.55 -9.10 8.50
N ASP A 201 -14.95 -10.16 9.06
CA ASP A 201 -13.79 -10.92 8.62
C ASP A 201 -13.95 -11.90 7.44
N ASP A 202 -15.16 -12.11 6.89
CA ASP A 202 -15.35 -13.22 5.93
C ASP A 202 -15.04 -12.86 4.46
N GLU A 203 -15.33 -11.64 4.01
CA GLU A 203 -14.98 -11.19 2.64
C GLU A 203 -13.51 -10.77 2.50
N MET A 204 -12.90 -10.26 3.58
CA MET A 204 -11.50 -9.80 3.60
C MET A 204 -10.51 -11.00 3.62
N SER A 205 -10.82 -12.06 4.36
CA SER A 205 -10.00 -13.29 4.39
C SER A 205 -9.78 -13.89 2.99
N LEU A 206 -10.80 -13.82 2.12
CA LEU A 206 -10.79 -14.44 0.79
C LEU A 206 -10.12 -13.58 -0.30
N ILE A 207 -10.19 -12.25 -0.21
CA ILE A 207 -9.64 -11.35 -1.24
C ILE A 207 -8.17 -10.95 -0.96
N TYR A 208 -7.75 -10.94 0.31
CA TYR A 208 -6.52 -10.26 0.73
C TYR A 208 -5.33 -11.18 1.02
N HIS A 209 -5.52 -12.49 1.19
CA HIS A 209 -4.47 -13.35 1.75
C HIS A 209 -3.48 -13.94 0.76
N ASN A 210 -3.59 -13.69 -0.54
CA ASN A 210 -2.61 -14.28 -1.45
C ASN A 210 -2.40 -13.50 -2.75
N ILE A 211 -1.76 -12.34 -2.65
CA ILE A 211 -1.24 -11.60 -3.81
C ILE A 211 -0.34 -12.47 -4.71
N ASP A 212 0.31 -13.47 -4.12
CA ASP A 212 1.08 -14.47 -4.83
C ASP A 212 0.22 -15.40 -5.72
N ILE A 213 -0.98 -15.78 -5.27
CA ILE A 213 -1.98 -16.46 -6.10
C ILE A 213 -2.51 -15.49 -7.16
N LEU A 214 -2.83 -14.25 -6.79
CA LEU A 214 -3.31 -13.23 -7.73
C LEU A 214 -2.33 -13.03 -8.89
N LEU A 215 -1.03 -12.90 -8.61
CA LEU A 215 0.00 -12.72 -9.64
C LEU A 215 0.18 -13.97 -10.52
N ARG A 216 -0.02 -15.16 -9.95
CA ARG A 216 -0.03 -16.42 -10.71
C ARG A 216 -1.23 -16.48 -11.65
N GLU A 217 -2.40 -16.10 -11.17
CA GLU A 217 -3.63 -16.07 -11.96
C GLU A 217 -3.59 -15.01 -13.05
N TYR A 218 -3.08 -13.82 -12.73
CA TYR A 218 -2.78 -12.77 -13.68
C TYR A 218 -1.89 -13.29 -14.83
N ASN A 219 -0.79 -14.00 -14.50
CA ASN A 219 0.06 -14.60 -15.51
C ASN A 219 -0.68 -15.67 -16.33
N ARG A 220 -1.44 -16.55 -15.67
CA ARG A 220 -2.24 -17.60 -16.34
C ARG A 220 -3.23 -17.00 -17.34
N ILE A 221 -3.92 -15.92 -16.98
CA ILE A 221 -4.90 -15.26 -17.84
C ILE A 221 -4.22 -14.60 -19.04
N LEU A 222 -3.12 -13.87 -18.81
CA LEU A 222 -2.39 -13.21 -19.88
C LEU A 222 -1.84 -14.19 -20.93
N TRP A 223 -1.32 -15.34 -20.50
CA TRP A 223 -0.55 -16.23 -21.38
C TRP A 223 -1.25 -17.55 -21.75
N HIS A 224 -2.30 -17.95 -21.03
CA HIS A 224 -2.89 -19.30 -21.15
C HIS A 224 -4.43 -19.31 -21.17
N THR A 225 -5.07 -18.20 -21.55
CA THR A 225 -6.54 -18.10 -21.68
C THR A 225 -7.13 -19.16 -22.62
N GLN A 226 -6.42 -19.50 -23.69
CA GLN A 226 -6.86 -20.46 -24.72
C GLN A 226 -7.00 -21.91 -24.21
N ASN A 227 -6.35 -22.26 -23.10
CA ASN A 227 -6.32 -23.64 -22.58
C ASN A 227 -7.32 -23.87 -21.43
N SER A 228 -8.32 -23.01 -21.27
CA SER A 228 -9.27 -23.07 -20.15
C SER A 228 -10.61 -23.69 -20.55
N ASP A 229 -11.15 -24.53 -19.65
CA ASP A 229 -12.51 -25.04 -19.76
C ASP A 229 -13.57 -24.08 -19.21
N ASP A 230 -13.15 -23.01 -18.54
CA ASP A 230 -14.08 -21.97 -18.08
C ASP A 230 -14.58 -21.12 -19.25
N ARG A 231 -15.91 -20.94 -19.34
CA ARG A 231 -16.55 -20.21 -20.45
C ARG A 231 -16.16 -18.73 -20.50
N ALA A 232 -15.97 -18.07 -19.36
CA ALA A 232 -15.52 -16.68 -19.35
C ALA A 232 -14.09 -16.58 -19.88
N MET A 233 -13.24 -17.55 -19.57
CA MET A 233 -11.89 -17.63 -20.14
C MET A 233 -11.88 -17.95 -21.63
N ARG A 234 -12.81 -18.78 -22.12
CA ARG A 234 -13.00 -19.03 -23.56
C ARG A 234 -13.47 -17.76 -24.29
N LEU A 235 -14.37 -16.97 -23.70
CA LEU A 235 -14.74 -15.66 -24.24
C LEU A 235 -13.51 -14.74 -24.41
N LEU A 236 -12.57 -14.76 -23.47
CA LEU A 236 -11.31 -14.02 -23.56
C LEU A 236 -10.31 -14.59 -24.58
N ALA A 237 -10.57 -15.80 -25.08
CA ALA A 237 -9.77 -16.46 -26.09
C ALA A 237 -10.32 -16.28 -27.52
N CYS A 238 -11.57 -15.82 -27.67
CA CYS A 238 -12.23 -15.68 -28.97
C CYS A 238 -11.47 -14.73 -29.91
N GLU A 239 -11.48 -15.09 -31.19
CA GLU A 239 -10.79 -14.32 -32.25
C GLU A 239 -11.78 -13.56 -33.15
N SER A 240 -13.09 -13.78 -32.99
CA SER A 240 -14.14 -13.14 -33.80
C SER A 240 -15.41 -12.79 -33.00
N GLU A 241 -16.13 -11.77 -33.46
CA GLU A 241 -17.43 -11.37 -32.90
C GLU A 241 -18.51 -12.46 -33.03
N GLU A 242 -18.51 -13.20 -34.14
CA GLU A 242 -19.44 -14.32 -34.33
C GLU A 242 -19.24 -15.44 -33.30
N GLU A 243 -17.98 -15.71 -32.91
CA GLU A 243 -17.66 -16.67 -31.86
C GLU A 243 -18.10 -16.17 -30.49
N MET A 244 -17.89 -14.88 -30.20
CA MET A 244 -18.36 -14.24 -28.98
C MET A 244 -19.89 -14.30 -28.86
N LEU A 245 -20.62 -13.95 -29.92
CA LEU A 245 -22.10 -13.96 -29.96
C LEU A 245 -22.67 -15.35 -29.66
N LYS A 246 -22.09 -16.41 -30.26
CA LYS A 246 -22.52 -17.81 -29.99
C LYS A 246 -22.39 -18.20 -28.52
N ILE A 247 -21.43 -17.64 -27.80
CA ILE A 247 -21.21 -17.93 -26.38
C ILE A 247 -22.08 -17.01 -25.49
N THR A 248 -22.29 -15.74 -25.87
CA THR A 248 -23.04 -14.77 -25.06
C THR A 248 -24.56 -14.87 -25.20
N GLU A 249 -25.09 -15.44 -26.29
CA GLU A 249 -26.55 -15.59 -26.52
C GLU A 249 -27.30 -16.32 -25.39
N HIS A 250 -26.61 -17.13 -24.59
CA HIS A 250 -27.22 -18.03 -23.60
C HIS A 250 -26.64 -17.88 -22.19
N ASP A 251 -25.76 -16.91 -21.93
CA ASP A 251 -24.91 -16.95 -20.74
C ASP A 251 -24.61 -15.56 -20.12
N GLU A 252 -24.81 -15.43 -18.80
CA GLU A 252 -24.44 -14.24 -18.00
C GLU A 252 -22.92 -14.11 -17.76
N LYS A 253 -22.13 -15.07 -18.27
CA LYS A 253 -20.66 -15.12 -18.12
C LYS A 253 -19.91 -13.97 -18.81
N TYR A 254 -20.56 -13.20 -19.70
CA TYR A 254 -19.96 -11.98 -20.28
C TYR A 254 -19.55 -10.98 -19.19
N ARG A 255 -20.35 -10.83 -18.13
CA ARG A 255 -20.04 -9.95 -17.00
C ARG A 255 -18.75 -10.38 -16.29
N GLN A 256 -18.57 -11.69 -16.13
CA GLN A 256 -17.37 -12.24 -15.51
C GLN A 256 -16.13 -12.04 -16.39
N ALA A 257 -16.23 -12.31 -17.70
CA ALA A 257 -15.15 -12.07 -18.65
C ALA A 257 -14.73 -10.58 -18.67
N TYR A 258 -15.71 -9.67 -18.68
CA TYR A 258 -15.47 -8.24 -18.64
C TYR A 258 -14.72 -7.82 -17.35
N LEU A 259 -15.20 -8.27 -16.19
CA LEU A 259 -14.57 -7.96 -14.90
C LEU A 259 -13.17 -8.57 -14.77
N ILE A 260 -12.91 -9.74 -15.35
CA ILE A 260 -11.55 -10.31 -15.42
C ILE A 260 -10.61 -9.34 -16.13
N VAL A 261 -11.02 -8.75 -17.26
CA VAL A 261 -10.18 -7.78 -17.98
C VAL A 261 -9.97 -6.51 -17.16
N GLU A 262 -10.98 -6.01 -16.45
CA GLU A 262 -10.81 -4.89 -15.51
C GLU A 262 -9.77 -5.20 -14.42
N TYR A 263 -9.80 -6.41 -13.84
CA TYR A 263 -8.78 -6.84 -12.89
C TYR A 263 -7.39 -6.93 -13.53
N ILE A 264 -7.27 -7.43 -14.77
CA ILE A 264 -5.99 -7.44 -15.50
C ILE A 264 -5.45 -6.02 -15.66
N LYS A 265 -6.28 -5.06 -16.11
CA LYS A 265 -5.87 -3.65 -16.23
C LYS A 265 -5.42 -3.08 -14.89
N LEU A 266 -6.19 -3.32 -13.83
CA LEU A 266 -5.90 -2.85 -12.48
C LEU A 266 -4.56 -3.41 -11.99
N ILE A 267 -4.33 -4.72 -12.11
CA ILE A 267 -3.08 -5.37 -11.67
C ILE A 267 -1.89 -4.83 -12.47
N ASN A 268 -2.01 -4.74 -13.79
CA ASN A 268 -0.94 -4.26 -14.66
C ASN A 268 -0.57 -2.80 -14.33
N GLY A 269 -1.57 -1.93 -14.23
CA GLY A 269 -1.39 -0.53 -13.88
C GLY A 269 -0.86 -0.31 -12.46
N ALA A 270 -1.25 -1.17 -11.51
CA ALA A 270 -0.70 -1.17 -10.16
C ALA A 270 0.77 -1.57 -10.13
N ILE A 271 1.16 -2.63 -10.86
CA ILE A 271 2.56 -3.04 -10.99
C ILE A 271 3.41 -1.90 -11.56
N GLU A 272 2.95 -1.23 -12.61
CA GLU A 272 3.66 -0.10 -13.22
C GLU A 272 3.84 1.07 -12.23
N MET A 273 2.83 1.34 -11.40
CA MET A 273 2.89 2.40 -10.39
C MET A 273 3.98 2.14 -9.33
N VAL A 274 4.30 0.87 -9.00
CA VAL A 274 5.33 0.49 -8.02
C VAL A 274 6.70 1.11 -8.34
N LYS A 275 7.05 1.32 -9.62
CA LYS A 275 8.32 1.94 -10.04
C LYS A 275 8.59 3.28 -9.35
N THR A 276 7.52 4.01 -9.08
CA THR A 276 7.56 5.37 -8.51
C THR A 276 7.43 5.40 -6.99
N PHE A 277 7.41 4.24 -6.33
CA PHE A 277 7.36 4.16 -4.87
C PHE A 277 8.58 4.87 -4.26
N PRO A 278 8.42 5.64 -3.17
CA PRO A 278 9.46 6.56 -2.70
C PRO A 278 10.81 5.91 -2.37
N VAL A 279 10.86 4.61 -2.04
CA VAL A 279 12.11 3.93 -1.68
C VAL A 279 12.15 2.54 -2.31
N ASN A 280 13.19 2.27 -3.10
CA ASN A 280 13.37 1.00 -3.82
C ASN A 280 12.29 0.71 -4.87
N GLY A 281 11.54 1.70 -5.37
CA GLY A 281 10.41 1.47 -6.29
C GLY A 281 10.77 0.66 -7.55
N GLN A 282 11.87 1.01 -8.23
CA GLN A 282 12.36 0.24 -9.39
C GLN A 282 12.72 -1.20 -9.02
N GLU A 283 13.43 -1.39 -7.89
CA GLU A 283 13.81 -2.72 -7.42
C GLU A 283 12.60 -3.58 -7.03
N TYR A 284 11.59 -2.99 -6.39
CA TYR A 284 10.33 -3.66 -6.07
C TYR A 284 9.58 -4.06 -7.34
N TYR A 285 9.55 -3.19 -8.35
CA TYR A 285 8.99 -3.51 -9.66
C TYR A 285 9.73 -4.69 -10.31
N ASP A 286 11.07 -4.69 -10.32
CA ASP A 286 11.89 -5.75 -10.93
C ASP A 286 11.67 -7.10 -10.21
N ILE A 287 11.54 -7.09 -8.88
CA ILE A 287 11.18 -8.28 -8.10
C ILE A 287 9.79 -8.79 -8.48
N ILE A 288 8.76 -7.92 -8.55
CA ILE A 288 7.39 -8.33 -8.91
C ILE A 288 7.35 -8.92 -10.32
N ARG A 289 8.02 -8.28 -11.29
CA ARG A 289 8.15 -8.80 -12.67
C ARG A 289 8.81 -10.18 -12.69
N THR A 290 9.89 -10.34 -11.94
CA THR A 290 10.58 -11.63 -11.80
C THR A 290 9.66 -12.70 -11.20
N VAL A 291 8.89 -12.37 -10.15
CA VAL A 291 7.91 -13.29 -9.55
C VAL A 291 6.86 -13.71 -10.57
N ILE A 292 6.28 -12.78 -11.32
CA ILE A 292 5.26 -13.06 -12.35
C ILE A 292 5.83 -13.98 -13.44
N GLU A 293 7.06 -13.75 -13.89
CA GLU A 293 7.68 -14.52 -14.98
C GLU A 293 8.15 -15.92 -14.55
N LEU A 294 8.63 -16.07 -13.31
CA LEU A 294 9.36 -17.26 -12.87
C LEU A 294 8.52 -18.23 -12.03
N LYS A 295 7.55 -17.74 -11.22
CA LYS A 295 6.72 -18.63 -10.39
C LYS A 295 5.94 -19.68 -11.19
N PRO A 296 5.30 -19.35 -12.33
CA PRO A 296 4.58 -20.35 -13.13
C PRO A 296 5.48 -21.49 -13.61
N LYS A 297 6.78 -21.21 -13.80
CA LYS A 297 7.81 -22.17 -14.23
C LYS A 297 8.38 -23.01 -13.08
N ARG A 298 7.87 -22.84 -11.85
CA ARG A 298 8.37 -23.49 -10.61
C ARG A 298 9.86 -23.26 -10.37
N ILE A 299 10.38 -22.12 -10.79
CA ILE A 299 11.77 -21.71 -10.54
C ILE A 299 11.89 -21.26 -9.08
N SER A 300 13.00 -21.62 -8.43
CA SER A 300 13.24 -21.33 -7.01
C SER A 300 13.44 -19.83 -6.77
N ASP A 301 13.17 -19.39 -5.53
CA ASP A 301 13.44 -18.02 -5.10
C ASP A 301 14.95 -17.68 -5.17
N GLU A 302 15.84 -18.69 -5.16
CA GLU A 302 17.30 -18.52 -5.34
C GLU A 302 17.64 -18.07 -6.77
N ALA A 303 17.10 -18.77 -7.78
CA ALA A 303 17.30 -18.39 -9.17
C ALA A 303 16.59 -17.06 -9.51
N ALA A 304 15.48 -16.76 -8.85
CA ALA A 304 14.84 -15.45 -8.93
C ALA A 304 15.74 -14.34 -8.33
N ALA A 305 16.36 -14.60 -7.18
CA ALA A 305 17.29 -13.67 -6.53
C ALA A 305 18.54 -13.39 -7.39
N GLU A 306 19.11 -14.43 -8.01
CA GLU A 306 20.25 -14.29 -8.93
C GLU A 306 19.90 -13.38 -10.12
N ARG A 307 18.69 -13.52 -10.69
CA ARG A 307 18.24 -12.72 -11.83
C ARG A 307 18.13 -11.22 -11.54
N VAL A 308 17.81 -10.86 -10.30
CA VAL A 308 17.77 -9.46 -9.84
C VAL A 308 19.03 -9.03 -9.09
N GLY A 309 20.09 -9.85 -9.11
CA GLY A 309 21.41 -9.50 -8.59
C GLY A 309 21.49 -9.35 -7.06
N MET A 310 20.72 -10.13 -6.28
CA MET A 310 20.75 -10.07 -4.82
C MET A 310 20.81 -11.45 -4.16
N SER A 311 21.12 -11.49 -2.86
CA SER A 311 21.09 -12.73 -2.08
C SER A 311 19.65 -13.24 -1.88
N THR A 312 19.48 -14.55 -1.71
CA THR A 312 18.16 -15.16 -1.44
C THR A 312 17.47 -14.57 -0.21
N TYR A 313 18.24 -14.24 0.84
CA TYR A 313 17.70 -13.57 2.03
C TYR A 313 17.14 -12.19 1.69
N SER A 314 17.95 -11.34 1.03
CA SER A 314 17.54 -10.00 0.62
C SER A 314 16.34 -10.04 -0.32
N PHE A 315 16.31 -11.01 -1.25
CA PHE A 315 15.18 -11.22 -2.14
C PHE A 315 13.91 -11.55 -1.37
N SER A 316 13.95 -12.49 -0.42
CA SER A 316 12.78 -12.88 0.38
C SER A 316 12.18 -11.69 1.15
N VAL A 317 13.04 -10.91 1.83
CA VAL A 317 12.62 -9.72 2.58
C VAL A 317 12.03 -8.65 1.65
N LYS A 318 12.73 -8.33 0.55
CA LYS A 318 12.29 -7.30 -0.40
C LYS A 318 11.06 -7.72 -1.20
N LYS A 319 10.91 -9.01 -1.52
CA LYS A 319 9.70 -9.59 -2.13
C LYS A 319 8.48 -9.37 -1.25
N ARG A 320 8.57 -9.69 0.04
CA ARG A 320 7.45 -9.45 0.98
C ARG A 320 7.04 -7.97 0.99
N ARG A 321 8.01 -7.06 0.99
CA ARG A 321 7.76 -5.61 0.93
C ARG A 321 7.16 -5.18 -0.41
N ALA A 322 7.74 -5.58 -1.53
CA ALA A 322 7.22 -5.26 -2.86
C ALA A 322 5.76 -5.72 -3.02
N LEU A 323 5.44 -6.93 -2.55
CA LEU A 323 4.08 -7.45 -2.55
C LEU A 323 3.14 -6.66 -1.63
N SER A 324 3.61 -6.20 -0.47
CA SER A 324 2.79 -5.36 0.42
C SER A 324 2.50 -3.99 -0.20
N VAL A 325 3.50 -3.36 -0.85
CA VAL A 325 3.32 -2.10 -1.60
C VAL A 325 2.29 -2.27 -2.72
N LEU A 326 2.37 -3.37 -3.47
CA LEU A 326 1.39 -3.68 -4.51
C LEU A 326 -0.02 -3.87 -3.94
N SER A 327 -0.14 -4.55 -2.79
CA SER A 327 -1.41 -4.75 -2.09
C SER A 327 -2.08 -3.42 -1.72
N THR A 328 -1.30 -2.44 -1.23
CA THR A 328 -1.83 -1.10 -0.90
C THR A 328 -2.46 -0.41 -2.12
N ILE A 329 -1.84 -0.51 -3.31
CA ILE A 329 -2.41 0.07 -4.54
C ILE A 329 -3.70 -0.63 -4.96
N LEU A 330 -3.69 -1.97 -4.92
CA LEU A 330 -4.79 -2.79 -5.41
C LEU A 330 -6.03 -2.61 -4.56
N TRP A 331 -5.88 -2.65 -3.24
CA TRP A 331 -7.01 -2.82 -2.34
C TRP A 331 -7.18 -1.69 -1.32
N GLY A 332 -6.18 -0.83 -1.14
CA GLY A 332 -6.20 0.16 -0.06
C GLY A 332 -6.10 -0.50 1.31
N CYS A 333 -5.05 -1.31 1.51
CA CYS A 333 -4.81 -2.01 2.78
C CYS A 333 -3.97 -1.17 3.75
N ASP A 334 -4.41 -1.20 5.00
CA ASP A 334 -3.72 -1.06 6.29
C ASP A 334 -2.44 -0.23 6.29
N GLY A 335 -2.55 1.02 6.77
CA GLY A 335 -1.42 1.91 6.98
C GLY A 335 -0.34 1.33 7.91
N ASP A 336 -0.66 0.31 8.73
CA ASP A 336 0.32 -0.44 9.51
C ASP A 336 1.39 -1.08 8.63
N THR A 337 1.08 -1.39 7.35
CA THR A 337 2.09 -1.84 6.38
C THR A 337 3.23 -0.83 6.26
N PHE A 338 2.92 0.46 6.18
CA PHE A 338 3.94 1.51 6.08
C PHE A 338 4.67 1.72 7.40
N VAL A 339 3.98 1.58 8.53
CA VAL A 339 4.62 1.62 9.86
C VAL A 339 5.62 0.47 10.01
N ARG A 340 5.22 -0.78 9.72
CA ARG A 340 6.11 -1.96 9.72
C ARG A 340 7.31 -1.80 8.80
N PHE A 341 7.14 -1.17 7.64
CA PHE A 341 8.27 -0.91 6.75
C PHE A 341 9.31 0.00 7.39
N LEU A 342 8.87 0.96 8.19
CA LEU A 342 9.75 1.87 8.91
C LEU A 342 10.38 1.18 10.13
N THR A 343 9.71 0.23 10.78
CA THR A 343 10.13 -0.32 12.09
C THR A 343 10.75 -1.73 12.04
N ASP A 344 10.52 -2.51 10.98
CA ASP A 344 11.01 -3.89 10.87
C ASP A 344 12.54 -3.93 10.88
N LYS A 345 13.14 -4.64 11.84
CA LYS A 345 14.56 -5.03 11.79
C LYS A 345 14.71 -6.04 10.63
N ALA A 346 15.39 -5.62 9.55
CA ALA A 346 15.53 -6.43 8.33
C ALA A 346 16.19 -7.78 8.60
#